data_AF-A0A846GPJ0-F1
#
_entry.id   AF-A0A846GPJ0-F1
#
_cell.length_a   1.000
_cell.length_b   1.000
_cell.length_c   1.000
_cell.angle_alpha   90.00
_cell.angle_beta   90.00
_cell.angle_gamma   90.00
#
_symmetry.space_group_name_H-M   'P 1'
#
loop_
_entity.id
_entity.type
_entity.pdbx_description
1 polymer ?
#
loop_
_entity_poly.entity_id
_entity_poly.type
_entity_poly.pdbx_seq_one_letter_code
_entity_poly.pdbx_strand_id
1 'polypeptide(L)'
;MGVDLPQLTMNKIVLERLKQHIIDSESIGLEEALDQALKDYSPRQIINTCLLQAMRTVGELYGSREIPLPSVIKSAETKKTALAYLETHMDKEEAEDIIQGKCLIATVEGDLHDLGKNLVDIILSSNGYKVINLGINQPIDNILKAYEEHQPDCIAMSGLLIKTMAVMKENLEIFNEKGITVPVILGGAALTPKFVEKDCKNTYKGQVVYGKNAFVDWHFMDKLMAAKAEDNWDDLKGFLDEETSPPPPLTLEEMGQMPFAEANQYKLYMNDSFVYTEESLAKESSAKKSVVIDTKRSHVVTLDVERPTPPFWGTQVLKDGDISIEDIYPYVDVQLLYVGRWRFRKLKDQSQEDYNEFLSTKAYGILEEWKEKVIADDLIHPAAIYGYFPCNAEGNTVYVYDPQDHNKLLTTFEFPRQRGGKRLCIADFYATKESGQIDVFPMQIVTAGEIGTTHAQKLFEADSYLDYHYYHGVAMQMADAIADWLHARIRKELGFGAEEPDNITDIMRQRYRGSRYSFGYPACPNMADQFKQMDLLDTSRIDVYMNESEHLLPEQSTTAFVAHHPVAKYFNT
;
A
#
# COMPACT_ATOMS: atom_id res chain seq x y z
N MET A 1 2.86 31.95 -50.52
CA MET A 1 2.44 31.51 -49.18
C MET A 1 0.96 31.17 -49.25
N GLY A 2 0.63 29.96 -49.70
CA GLY A 2 -0.69 29.39 -49.54
C GLY A 2 -0.47 28.13 -48.74
N VAL A 3 -0.71 28.18 -47.43
CA VAL A 3 -0.81 26.95 -46.64
C VAL A 3 -2.22 26.43 -46.91
N ASP A 4 -2.31 25.27 -47.56
CA ASP A 4 -3.56 24.70 -48.03
C ASP A 4 -4.42 24.28 -46.83
N LEU A 5 -5.54 24.99 -46.59
CA LEU A 5 -6.47 24.75 -45.49
C LEU A 5 -6.95 23.28 -45.35
N PRO A 6 -7.12 22.48 -46.43
CA PRO A 6 -7.49 21.06 -46.32
C PRO A 6 -6.40 20.22 -45.66
N GLN A 7 -5.12 20.51 -45.95
CA GLN A 7 -3.97 19.76 -45.43
C GLN A 7 -3.74 20.06 -43.94
N LEU A 8 -3.96 21.31 -43.52
CA LEU A 8 -3.94 21.69 -42.09
C LEU A 8 -5.04 20.98 -41.27
N THR A 9 -6.17 20.68 -41.91
CA THR A 9 -7.31 19.99 -41.29
C THR A 9 -7.01 18.50 -41.15
N MET A 10 -6.40 17.87 -42.16
CA MET A 10 -5.95 16.47 -42.10
C MET A 10 -4.83 16.25 -41.08
N ASN A 11 -3.85 17.16 -40.99
CA ASN A 11 -2.74 17.02 -40.05
C ASN A 11 -3.20 17.11 -38.58
N LYS A 12 -4.23 17.93 -38.28
CA LYS A 12 -4.88 17.95 -36.96
C LYS A 12 -5.63 16.65 -36.65
N ILE A 13 -6.27 16.04 -37.64
CA ILE A 13 -7.01 14.78 -37.47
C ILE A 13 -6.04 13.63 -37.09
N VAL A 14 -4.84 13.60 -37.66
CA VAL A 14 -3.84 12.56 -37.35
C VAL A 14 -3.34 12.67 -35.90
N LEU A 15 -3.01 13.88 -35.44
CA LEU A 15 -2.57 14.10 -34.05
C LEU A 15 -3.69 13.81 -33.04
N GLU A 16 -4.94 14.22 -33.32
CA GLU A 16 -6.04 13.91 -32.42
C GLU A 16 -6.37 12.41 -32.40
N ARG A 17 -6.25 11.72 -33.53
CA ARG A 17 -6.38 10.26 -33.56
C ARG A 17 -5.31 9.58 -32.71
N LEU A 18 -4.05 10.01 -32.82
CA LEU A 18 -2.97 9.51 -31.97
C LEU A 18 -3.23 9.79 -30.48
N LYS A 19 -3.75 10.97 -30.16
CA LYS A 19 -4.12 11.32 -28.79
C LYS A 19 -5.20 10.38 -28.27
N GLN A 20 -6.19 10.07 -29.09
CA GLN A 20 -7.27 9.15 -28.76
C GLN A 20 -6.78 7.72 -28.55
N HIS A 21 -5.83 7.24 -29.37
CA HIS A 21 -5.21 5.92 -29.14
C HIS A 21 -4.60 5.80 -27.73
N ILE A 22 -3.95 6.85 -27.23
CA ILE A 22 -3.38 6.84 -25.88
C ILE A 22 -4.46 6.92 -24.80
N ILE A 23 -5.45 7.80 -24.96
CA ILE A 23 -6.53 7.99 -23.99
C ILE A 23 -7.38 6.71 -23.85
N ASP A 24 -7.76 6.10 -24.98
CA ASP A 24 -8.58 4.88 -25.00
C ASP A 24 -7.78 3.61 -24.80
N SER A 25 -6.44 3.72 -24.77
CA SER A 25 -5.51 2.60 -24.67
C SER A 25 -5.64 1.59 -25.82
N GLU A 26 -5.88 2.07 -27.04
CA GLU A 26 -6.05 1.26 -28.23
C GLU A 26 -4.72 1.07 -28.97
N SER A 27 -4.19 -0.15 -28.93
CA SER A 27 -2.95 -0.51 -29.62
C SER A 27 -3.13 -0.78 -31.12
N ILE A 28 -4.33 -1.18 -31.54
CA ILE A 28 -4.62 -1.51 -32.94
C ILE A 28 -4.55 -0.23 -33.79
N GLY A 29 -3.66 -0.22 -34.78
CA GLY A 29 -3.48 0.94 -35.68
C GLY A 29 -2.65 2.08 -35.09
N LEU A 30 -2.07 1.91 -33.90
CA LEU A 30 -1.20 2.91 -33.27
C LEU A 30 0.05 3.20 -34.12
N GLU A 31 0.77 2.16 -34.58
CA GLU A 31 1.95 2.31 -35.42
C GLU A 31 1.62 3.00 -36.76
N GLU A 32 0.51 2.62 -37.41
CA GLU A 32 0.06 3.26 -38.65
C GLU A 32 -0.24 4.76 -38.45
N ALA A 33 -0.79 5.13 -37.29
CA ALA A 33 -1.04 6.52 -36.95
C ALA A 33 0.27 7.27 -36.65
N LEU A 34 1.26 6.62 -36.03
CA LEU A 34 2.59 7.18 -35.79
C LEU A 34 3.34 7.42 -37.11
N ASP A 35 3.34 6.44 -38.02
CA ASP A 35 3.87 6.55 -39.38
C ASP A 35 3.26 7.72 -40.16
N GLN A 36 1.95 7.93 -39.99
CA GLN A 36 1.26 9.07 -40.61
C GLN A 36 1.71 10.39 -40.01
N ALA A 37 1.85 10.48 -38.69
CA ALA A 37 2.31 11.70 -38.03
C ALA A 37 3.76 12.04 -38.35
N LEU A 38 4.64 11.04 -38.45
CA LEU A 38 6.07 11.21 -38.76
C LEU A 38 6.33 11.83 -40.14
N LYS A 39 5.34 11.83 -41.05
CA LYS A 39 5.43 12.52 -42.35
C LYS A 39 5.46 14.04 -42.23
N ASP A 40 4.77 14.58 -41.21
CA ASP A 40 4.53 16.01 -41.06
C ASP A 40 5.12 16.58 -39.76
N TYR A 41 5.46 15.74 -38.78
CA TYR A 41 5.92 16.13 -37.45
C TYR A 41 7.19 15.37 -37.05
N SER A 42 8.12 16.07 -36.41
CA SER A 42 9.27 15.42 -35.76
C SER A 42 8.80 14.54 -34.58
N PRO A 43 9.55 13.47 -34.23
CA PRO A 43 9.26 12.65 -33.05
C PRO A 43 9.05 13.49 -31.77
N ARG A 44 9.92 14.48 -31.54
CA ARG A 44 9.81 15.43 -30.42
C ARG A 44 8.49 16.19 -30.39
N GLN A 45 8.02 16.67 -31.55
CA GLN A 45 6.73 17.35 -31.64
C GLN A 45 5.59 16.40 -31.29
N ILE A 46 5.58 15.17 -31.82
CA ILE A 46 4.56 14.16 -31.52
C ILE A 46 4.52 13.87 -30.01
N ILE A 47 5.68 13.70 -29.36
CA ILE A 47 5.75 13.44 -27.91
C ILE A 47 5.17 14.60 -27.12
N ASN A 48 5.61 15.83 -27.39
CA ASN A 48 5.24 17.02 -26.60
C ASN A 48 3.79 17.48 -26.84
N THR A 49 3.31 17.44 -28.08
CA THR A 49 1.98 17.96 -28.41
C THR A 49 0.88 16.89 -28.35
N CYS A 50 1.23 15.61 -28.46
CA CYS A 50 0.27 14.51 -28.47
C CYS A 50 0.42 13.60 -27.25
N LEU A 51 1.52 12.86 -27.12
CA LEU A 51 1.62 11.80 -26.11
C LEU A 51 1.58 12.34 -24.67
N LEU A 52 2.26 13.45 -24.38
CA LEU A 52 2.23 14.10 -23.07
C LEU A 52 0.89 14.76 -22.78
N GLN A 53 0.27 15.40 -23.77
CA GLN A 53 -1.06 16.00 -23.63
C GLN A 53 -2.15 14.94 -23.40
N ALA A 54 -2.04 13.77 -24.07
CA ALA A 54 -2.93 12.65 -23.83
C ALA A 54 -2.86 12.17 -22.37
N MET A 55 -1.64 11.97 -21.84
CA MET A 55 -1.46 11.53 -20.45
C MET A 55 -1.92 12.57 -19.43
N ARG A 56 -1.82 13.87 -19.73
CA ARG A 56 -2.43 14.93 -18.91
C ARG A 56 -3.94 14.75 -18.84
N THR A 57 -4.61 14.56 -19.97
CA THR A 57 -6.05 14.28 -20.02
C THR A 57 -6.41 13.00 -19.25
N VAL A 58 -5.64 11.92 -19.40
CA VAL A 58 -5.84 10.68 -18.62
C VAL A 58 -5.72 10.94 -17.12
N GLY A 59 -4.75 11.74 -16.69
CA GLY A 59 -4.57 12.12 -15.29
C GLY A 59 -5.72 12.96 -14.74
N GLU A 60 -6.24 13.91 -15.52
CA GLU A 60 -7.42 14.70 -15.18
C GLU A 60 -8.66 13.81 -15.02
N LEU A 61 -8.90 12.90 -15.97
CA LEU A 61 -10.02 11.94 -15.93
C LEU A 61 -9.95 11.00 -14.72
N TYR A 62 -8.75 10.55 -14.35
CA TYR A 62 -8.58 9.74 -13.15
C TYR A 62 -8.82 10.57 -11.88
N GLY A 63 -8.26 11.79 -11.83
CA GLY A 63 -8.44 12.72 -10.72
C GLY A 63 -9.91 13.10 -10.49
N SER A 64 -10.69 13.27 -11.56
CA SER A 64 -12.13 13.53 -11.52
C SER A 64 -12.97 12.27 -11.25
N ARG A 65 -12.35 11.08 -11.20
CA ARG A 65 -12.98 9.75 -11.05
C ARG A 65 -13.91 9.40 -12.21
N GLU A 66 -13.53 9.77 -13.43
CA GLU A 66 -14.19 9.39 -14.68
C GLU A 66 -13.62 8.10 -15.27
N ILE A 67 -12.35 7.78 -14.99
CA ILE A 67 -11.73 6.49 -15.36
C ILE A 67 -11.10 5.80 -14.14
N PRO A 68 -11.04 4.46 -14.11
CA PRO A 68 -10.39 3.72 -13.03
C PRO A 68 -8.86 3.66 -13.22
N LEU A 69 -8.13 3.33 -12.15
CA LEU A 69 -6.66 3.25 -12.20
C LEU A 69 -6.12 2.31 -13.29
N PRO A 70 -6.71 1.12 -13.52
CA PRO A 70 -6.17 0.21 -14.55
C PRO A 70 -6.24 0.79 -15.96
N SER A 71 -7.19 1.69 -16.25
CA SER A 71 -7.23 2.42 -17.52
C SER A 71 -6.03 3.37 -17.67
N VAL A 72 -5.63 4.04 -16.59
CA VAL A 72 -4.43 4.90 -16.59
C VAL A 72 -3.18 4.07 -16.88
N ILE A 73 -3.06 2.91 -16.21
CA ILE A 73 -1.91 2.03 -16.39
C ILE A 73 -1.85 1.52 -17.83
N LYS A 74 -2.99 1.14 -18.42
CA LYS A 74 -3.05 0.73 -19.83
C LYS A 74 -2.70 1.88 -20.79
N SER A 75 -3.13 3.12 -20.51
CA SER A 75 -2.73 4.29 -21.30
C SER A 75 -1.23 4.53 -21.22
N ALA A 76 -0.64 4.35 -20.03
CA ALA A 76 0.81 4.46 -19.82
C ALA A 76 1.58 3.41 -20.63
N GLU A 77 1.13 2.15 -20.66
CA GLU A 77 1.71 1.10 -21.52
C GLU A 77 1.61 1.48 -23.00
N THR A 78 0.43 1.90 -23.45
CA THR A 78 0.18 2.27 -24.86
C THR A 78 1.06 3.43 -25.28
N LYS A 79 1.24 4.43 -24.41
CA LYS A 79 2.18 5.53 -24.63
C LYS A 79 3.61 5.03 -24.67
N LYS A 80 4.02 4.12 -23.79
CA LYS A 80 5.38 3.59 -23.77
C LYS A 80 5.71 2.86 -25.06
N THR A 81 4.78 2.07 -25.60
CA THR A 81 4.90 1.47 -26.94
C THR A 81 5.06 2.53 -28.02
N ALA A 82 4.26 3.60 -27.99
CA ALA A 82 4.39 4.70 -28.94
C ALA A 82 5.74 5.43 -28.83
N LEU A 83 6.24 5.64 -27.60
CA LEU A 83 7.53 6.29 -27.36
C LEU A 83 8.67 5.42 -27.88
N ALA A 84 8.69 4.12 -27.56
CA ALA A 84 9.70 3.18 -28.03
C ALA A 84 9.74 3.12 -29.57
N TYR A 85 8.57 3.18 -30.22
CA TYR A 85 8.49 3.30 -31.67
C TYR A 85 9.14 4.59 -32.17
N LEU A 86 8.76 5.74 -31.61
CA LEU A 86 9.31 7.05 -32.00
C LEU A 86 10.82 7.15 -31.77
N GLU A 87 11.36 6.57 -30.69
CA GLU A 87 12.79 6.53 -30.39
C GLU A 87 13.62 5.86 -31.50
N THR A 88 13.05 4.89 -32.23
CA THR A 88 13.75 4.28 -33.39
C THR A 88 13.95 5.24 -34.57
N HIS A 89 13.23 6.37 -34.57
CA HIS A 89 13.32 7.44 -35.56
C HIS A 89 14.11 8.66 -35.05
N MET A 90 14.80 8.53 -33.91
CA MET A 90 15.53 9.61 -33.26
C MET A 90 17.03 9.29 -33.17
N ASP A 91 17.86 10.33 -33.27
CA ASP A 91 19.27 10.21 -32.91
C ASP A 91 19.43 10.26 -31.38
N LYS A 92 20.54 9.71 -30.85
CA LYS A 92 20.77 9.61 -29.39
C LYS A 92 20.68 10.94 -28.65
N GLU A 93 21.17 12.03 -29.26
CA GLU A 93 21.11 13.37 -28.66
C GLU A 93 19.66 13.85 -28.55
N GLU A 94 18.80 13.59 -29.54
CA GLU A 94 17.39 13.97 -29.49
C GLU A 94 16.61 13.15 -28.47
N ALA A 95 16.99 11.88 -28.25
CA ALA A 95 16.37 10.99 -27.28
C ALA A 95 16.64 11.47 -25.83
N GLU A 96 17.86 11.90 -25.53
CA GLU A 96 18.21 12.46 -24.21
C GLU A 96 17.49 13.79 -23.94
N ASP A 97 17.26 14.60 -24.98
CA ASP A 97 16.61 15.92 -24.92
C ASP A 97 15.09 15.87 -24.64
N ILE A 98 14.47 14.67 -24.63
CA ILE A 98 13.05 14.47 -24.29
C ILE A 98 12.82 14.41 -22.77
N ILE A 99 13.84 14.03 -22.00
CA ILE A 99 13.69 13.78 -20.57
C ILE A 99 13.35 15.10 -19.84
N GLN A 100 12.16 15.17 -19.26
CA GLN A 100 11.66 16.39 -18.60
C GLN A 100 12.38 16.68 -17.28
N GLY A 101 12.85 15.63 -16.60
CA GLY A 101 13.52 15.71 -15.31
C GLY A 101 13.79 14.30 -14.76
N LYS A 102 14.58 14.23 -13.69
CA LYS A 102 14.97 12.96 -13.05
C LYS A 102 14.37 12.85 -11.64
N CYS A 103 13.75 11.73 -11.32
CA CYS A 103 13.24 11.45 -9.98
C CYS A 103 13.87 10.17 -9.42
N LEU A 104 14.51 10.26 -8.26
CA LEU A 104 15.03 9.10 -7.54
C LEU A 104 13.95 8.59 -6.58
N ILE A 105 13.51 7.35 -6.71
CA ILE A 105 12.47 6.78 -5.84
C ILE A 105 13.00 5.57 -5.07
N ALA A 106 12.69 5.50 -3.77
CA ALA A 106 13.12 4.41 -2.90
C ALA A 106 12.06 4.10 -1.83
N THR A 107 11.83 2.82 -1.56
CA THR A 107 11.17 2.41 -0.31
C THR A 107 12.25 2.34 0.77
N VAL A 108 12.06 3.06 1.86
CA VAL A 108 13.13 3.31 2.85
C VAL A 108 13.55 2.04 3.59
N GLU A 109 14.70 2.12 4.25
CA GLU A 109 15.21 1.03 5.09
C GLU A 109 14.16 0.54 6.07
N GLY A 110 14.06 -0.79 6.10
CA GLY A 110 13.12 -1.50 6.91
C GLY A 110 11.68 -1.44 6.45
N ASP A 111 11.41 -1.12 5.18
CA ASP A 111 10.12 -1.32 4.53
C ASP A 111 10.24 -2.15 3.24
N LEU A 112 9.30 -3.07 3.03
CA LEU A 112 9.27 -3.96 1.85
C LEU A 112 8.15 -3.64 0.86
N HIS A 113 7.23 -2.76 1.22
CA HIS A 113 6.05 -2.52 0.39
C HIS A 113 6.36 -1.52 -0.72
N ASP A 114 6.00 -1.85 -1.96
CA ASP A 114 6.33 -1.02 -3.12
C ASP A 114 5.20 -0.76 -4.10
N LEU A 115 4.00 -1.32 -3.90
CA LEU A 115 2.87 -1.11 -4.82
C LEU A 115 2.60 0.38 -5.10
N GLY A 116 2.65 1.21 -4.06
CA GLY A 116 2.50 2.66 -4.19
C GLY A 116 3.66 3.30 -4.94
N LYS A 117 4.91 2.93 -4.62
CA LYS A 117 6.13 3.42 -5.26
C LYS A 117 6.17 3.06 -6.75
N ASN A 118 5.86 1.82 -7.10
CA ASN A 118 5.85 1.34 -8.48
C ASN A 118 4.74 2.01 -9.29
N LEU A 119 3.62 2.38 -8.66
CA LEU A 119 2.65 3.24 -9.32
C LEU A 119 3.20 4.64 -9.58
N VAL A 120 3.91 5.25 -8.63
CA VAL A 120 4.60 6.54 -8.85
C VAL A 120 5.58 6.44 -10.01
N ASP A 121 6.37 5.36 -10.07
CA ASP A 121 7.26 5.07 -11.20
C ASP A 121 6.52 5.06 -12.53
N ILE A 122 5.50 4.21 -12.66
CA ILE A 122 4.71 4.08 -13.90
C ILE A 122 4.15 5.44 -14.32
N ILE A 123 3.61 6.23 -13.39
CA ILE A 123 3.01 7.54 -13.70
C ILE A 123 4.08 8.55 -14.11
N LEU A 124 5.22 8.64 -13.41
CA LEU A 124 6.29 9.57 -13.76
C LEU A 124 6.98 9.17 -15.08
N SER A 125 7.36 7.90 -15.22
CA SER A 125 7.98 7.35 -16.43
C SER A 125 7.08 7.56 -17.65
N SER A 126 5.78 7.28 -17.51
CA SER A 126 4.81 7.54 -18.58
C SER A 126 4.54 9.02 -18.83
N ASN A 127 5.03 9.95 -18.01
CA ASN A 127 4.95 11.39 -18.25
C ASN A 127 6.30 12.02 -18.67
N GLY A 128 7.26 11.20 -19.11
CA GLY A 128 8.52 11.69 -19.69
C GLY A 128 9.62 12.02 -18.67
N TYR A 129 9.45 11.57 -17.42
CA TYR A 129 10.47 11.67 -16.39
C TYR A 129 11.38 10.44 -16.42
N LYS A 130 12.67 10.63 -16.16
CA LYS A 130 13.57 9.51 -15.90
C LYS A 130 13.46 9.13 -14.42
N VAL A 131 12.91 7.96 -14.15
CA VAL A 131 12.78 7.43 -12.79
C VAL A 131 13.96 6.51 -12.48
N ILE A 132 14.66 6.78 -11.38
CA ILE A 132 15.68 5.90 -10.82
C ILE A 132 15.03 5.17 -9.65
N ASN A 133 14.56 3.96 -9.89
CA ASN A 133 13.86 3.15 -8.89
C ASN A 133 14.85 2.23 -8.16
N LEU A 134 15.16 2.54 -6.91
CA LEU A 134 16.08 1.75 -6.09
C LEU A 134 15.44 0.50 -5.49
N GLY A 135 14.13 0.31 -5.65
CA GLY A 135 13.42 -0.83 -5.07
C GLY A 135 13.12 -0.65 -3.58
N ILE A 136 13.14 -1.77 -2.85
CA ILE A 136 12.69 -1.88 -1.46
C ILE A 136 13.81 -2.01 -0.46
N ASN A 137 13.53 -1.70 0.80
CA ASN A 137 14.47 -1.78 1.91
C ASN A 137 15.81 -1.10 1.59
N GLN A 138 15.77 0.17 1.21
CA GLN A 138 16.96 0.90 0.79
C GLN A 138 17.58 1.68 1.96
N PRO A 139 18.80 1.30 2.41
CA PRO A 139 19.59 2.11 3.34
C PRO A 139 19.89 3.48 2.77
N ILE A 140 20.08 4.46 3.66
CA ILE A 140 20.40 5.84 3.28
C ILE A 140 21.64 5.91 2.38
N ASP A 141 22.65 5.08 2.62
CA ASP A 141 23.88 5.04 1.82
C ASP A 141 23.62 4.70 0.34
N ASN A 142 22.66 3.82 0.05
CA ASN A 142 22.27 3.51 -1.34
C ASN A 142 21.60 4.72 -2.00
N ILE A 143 20.73 5.41 -1.26
CA ILE A 143 20.04 6.62 -1.73
C ILE A 143 21.06 7.73 -2.00
N LEU A 144 22.02 7.94 -1.10
CA LEU A 144 23.09 8.93 -1.26
C LEU A 144 23.97 8.61 -2.48
N LYS A 145 24.37 7.35 -2.63
CA LYS A 145 25.17 6.91 -3.79
C LYS A 145 24.42 7.15 -5.11
N ALA A 146 23.13 6.81 -5.17
CA ALA A 146 22.32 7.02 -6.36
C ALA A 146 22.07 8.52 -6.63
N TYR A 147 21.94 9.33 -5.59
CA TYR A 147 21.88 10.79 -5.71
C TYR A 147 23.16 11.35 -6.34
N GLU A 148 24.33 10.94 -5.83
CA GLU A 148 25.63 11.35 -6.36
C GLU A 148 25.81 10.92 -7.83
N GLU A 149 25.43 9.70 -8.16
CA GLU A 149 25.59 9.12 -9.51
C GLU A 149 24.65 9.75 -10.55
N HIS A 150 23.36 9.95 -10.20
CA HIS A 150 22.34 10.31 -11.18
C HIS A 150 21.96 11.80 -11.18
N GLN A 151 22.30 12.52 -10.09
CA GLN A 151 21.96 13.93 -9.87
C GLN A 151 20.46 14.19 -10.14
N PRO A 152 19.55 13.59 -9.36
CA PRO A 152 18.12 13.70 -9.58
C PRO A 152 17.60 15.10 -9.23
N ASP A 153 16.53 15.52 -9.91
CA ASP A 153 15.83 16.79 -9.64
C ASP A 153 14.96 16.75 -8.39
N CYS A 154 14.58 15.55 -7.95
CA CYS A 154 13.71 15.26 -6.82
C CYS A 154 14.00 13.86 -6.27
N ILE A 155 13.84 13.68 -4.97
CA ILE A 155 13.90 12.38 -4.29
C ILE A 155 12.51 12.04 -3.76
N ALA A 156 11.97 10.85 -4.04
CA ALA A 156 10.75 10.36 -3.42
C ALA A 156 11.05 9.16 -2.51
N MET A 157 10.57 9.21 -1.27
CA MET A 157 10.71 8.11 -0.30
C MET A 157 9.34 7.53 0.05
N SER A 158 9.25 6.19 0.08
CA SER A 158 8.03 5.44 0.38
C SER A 158 8.13 4.57 1.65
N GLY A 159 7.02 4.44 2.39
CA GLY A 159 6.93 3.62 3.60
C GLY A 159 5.48 3.34 4.04
N LEU A 160 5.21 2.11 4.44
CA LEU A 160 3.92 1.61 4.92
C LEU A 160 3.87 1.48 6.46
N LEU A 161 4.99 1.24 7.13
CA LEU A 161 5.01 1.02 8.58
C LEU A 161 5.17 2.31 9.39
N ILE A 162 4.73 2.29 10.65
CA ILE A 162 4.92 3.41 11.58
C ILE A 162 6.41 3.64 11.88
N LYS A 163 7.21 2.55 12.00
CA LYS A 163 8.66 2.65 12.22
C LYS A 163 9.38 3.35 11.07
N THR A 164 8.93 3.13 9.83
CA THR A 164 9.59 3.67 8.63
C THR A 164 9.35 5.18 8.45
N MET A 165 8.35 5.75 9.12
CA MET A 165 8.19 7.20 9.26
C MET A 165 9.39 7.85 9.97
N ALA A 166 9.94 7.22 11.01
CA ALA A 166 11.11 7.74 11.73
C ALA A 166 12.35 7.70 10.83
N VAL A 167 12.56 6.59 10.11
CA VAL A 167 13.64 6.41 9.14
C VAL A 167 13.61 7.51 8.07
N MET A 168 12.43 7.84 7.52
CA MET A 168 12.31 8.93 6.55
C MET A 168 12.78 10.27 7.11
N LYS A 169 12.45 10.57 8.37
CA LYS A 169 12.88 11.82 9.02
C LYS A 169 14.39 11.82 9.26
N GLU A 170 14.96 10.71 9.72
CA GLU A 170 16.41 10.54 9.88
C GLU A 170 17.15 10.72 8.54
N ASN A 171 16.63 10.16 7.45
CA ASN A 171 17.18 10.36 6.11
C ASN A 171 17.23 11.85 5.71
N LEU A 172 16.21 12.63 6.05
CA LEU A 172 16.20 14.09 5.82
C LEU A 172 17.26 14.83 6.64
N GLU A 173 17.52 14.40 7.88
CA GLU A 173 18.60 14.94 8.71
C GLU A 173 19.96 14.67 8.06
N ILE A 174 20.17 13.45 7.57
CA ILE A 174 21.40 13.06 6.87
C ILE A 174 21.56 13.85 5.56
N PHE A 175 20.47 14.07 4.81
CA PHE A 175 20.51 14.92 3.62
C PHE A 175 20.99 16.33 3.95
N ASN A 176 20.55 16.93 5.06
CA ASN A 176 21.06 18.24 5.50
C ASN A 176 22.56 18.23 5.83
N GLU A 177 23.04 17.16 6.47
CA GLU A 177 24.47 17.00 6.79
C GLU A 177 25.33 16.87 5.53
N LYS A 178 24.79 16.20 4.50
CA LYS A 178 25.42 16.03 3.18
C LYS A 178 25.24 17.25 2.27
N GLY A 179 24.44 18.23 2.67
CA GLY A 179 24.17 19.44 1.88
C GLY A 179 23.26 19.19 0.67
N ILE A 180 22.47 18.12 0.69
CA ILE A 180 21.47 17.82 -0.33
C ILE A 180 20.25 18.73 -0.08
N THR A 181 19.83 19.45 -1.11
CA THR A 181 18.73 20.44 -1.01
C THR A 181 17.57 20.16 -1.95
N VAL A 182 17.73 19.24 -2.92
CA VAL A 182 16.68 18.92 -3.90
C VAL A 182 15.37 18.59 -3.18
N PRO A 183 14.21 18.94 -3.74
CA PRO A 183 12.93 18.65 -3.12
C PRO A 183 12.74 17.16 -2.83
N VAL A 184 12.08 16.87 -1.71
CA VAL A 184 11.78 15.51 -1.28
C VAL A 184 10.27 15.28 -1.21
N ILE A 185 9.78 14.25 -1.90
CA ILE A 185 8.40 13.77 -1.80
C ILE A 185 8.36 12.62 -0.78
N LEU A 186 7.47 12.68 0.21
CA LEU A 186 7.24 11.60 1.17
C LEU A 186 5.85 11.02 0.97
N GLY A 187 5.77 9.71 0.65
CA GLY A 187 4.52 9.00 0.37
C GLY A 187 4.43 7.63 1.03
N GLY A 188 3.22 7.06 1.08
CA GLY A 188 2.95 5.76 1.69
C GLY A 188 1.90 5.79 2.81
N ALA A 189 1.30 4.65 3.16
CA ALA A 189 0.05 4.64 3.91
C ALA A 189 0.17 4.97 5.40
N ALA A 190 1.36 4.84 6.00
CA ALA A 190 1.59 5.25 7.39
C ALA A 190 1.70 6.77 7.55
N LEU A 191 2.09 7.49 6.50
CA LEU A 191 2.31 8.92 6.58
C LEU A 191 0.99 9.69 6.72
N THR A 192 1.06 10.77 7.49
CA THR A 192 -0.05 11.72 7.63
C THR A 192 0.40 13.08 7.10
N PRO A 193 -0.52 13.90 6.56
CA PRO A 193 -0.19 15.28 6.15
C PRO A 193 0.50 16.05 7.28
N LYS A 194 -0.01 15.92 8.52
CA LYS A 194 0.55 16.56 9.71
C LYS A 194 2.02 16.21 9.94
N PHE A 195 2.37 14.93 9.84
CA PHE A 195 3.75 14.49 10.05
C PHE A 195 4.69 15.07 9.00
N VAL A 196 4.28 15.03 7.73
CA VAL A 196 5.11 15.53 6.63
C VAL A 196 5.23 17.06 6.66
N GLU A 197 4.12 17.76 6.79
CA GLU A 197 4.09 19.22 6.72
C GLU A 197 4.61 19.93 7.97
N LYS A 198 4.68 19.23 9.10
CA LYS A 198 5.22 19.78 10.34
C LYS A 198 6.56 19.16 10.69
N ASP A 199 6.60 17.86 10.93
CA ASP A 199 7.80 17.23 11.48
C ASP A 199 8.90 17.15 10.41
N CYS A 200 8.58 16.69 9.20
CA CYS A 200 9.57 16.56 8.12
C CYS A 200 9.98 17.92 7.53
N LYS A 201 9.03 18.82 7.24
CA LYS A 201 9.34 20.18 6.74
C LYS A 201 10.19 21.00 7.70
N ASN A 202 10.01 20.87 9.02
CA ASN A 202 10.87 21.57 9.99
C ASN A 202 12.25 20.92 10.15
N THR A 203 12.43 19.71 9.63
CA THR A 203 13.67 18.94 9.74
C THR A 203 14.56 19.17 8.53
N TYR A 204 14.02 19.03 7.32
CA TYR A 204 14.78 19.20 6.07
C TYR A 204 14.90 20.68 5.69
N LYS A 205 16.07 21.10 5.22
CA LYS A 205 16.30 22.48 4.76
C LYS A 205 15.71 22.76 3.38
N GLY A 206 15.64 21.74 2.53
CA GLY A 206 14.97 21.84 1.23
C GLY A 206 13.45 21.70 1.35
N GLN A 207 12.75 21.77 0.23
CA GLN A 207 11.30 21.56 0.20
C GLN A 207 10.91 20.10 0.46
N VAL A 208 9.89 19.89 1.31
CA VAL A 208 9.27 18.57 1.52
C VAL A 208 7.81 18.61 1.09
N VAL A 209 7.39 17.63 0.29
CA VAL A 209 6.03 17.51 -0.27
C VAL A 209 5.38 16.23 0.23
N TYR A 210 4.10 16.32 0.62
CA TYR A 210 3.31 15.14 0.97
C TYR A 210 2.76 14.47 -0.29
N GLY A 211 3.34 13.32 -0.64
CA GLY A 211 2.95 12.50 -1.78
C GLY A 211 1.71 11.67 -1.49
N LYS A 212 0.54 12.33 -1.48
CA LYS A 212 -0.75 11.69 -1.16
C LYS A 212 -1.10 10.55 -2.12
N ASN A 213 -0.69 10.65 -3.38
CA ASN A 213 -0.83 9.63 -4.42
C ASN A 213 0.04 10.00 -5.63
N ALA A 214 0.27 9.04 -6.54
CA ALA A 214 1.13 9.20 -7.70
C ALA A 214 0.82 10.41 -8.61
N PHE A 215 -0.44 10.86 -8.67
CA PHE A 215 -0.77 12.04 -9.47
C PHE A 215 -0.36 13.33 -8.77
N VAL A 216 -0.48 13.42 -7.44
CA VAL A 216 0.04 14.58 -6.70
C VAL A 216 1.54 14.71 -6.92
N ASP A 217 2.26 13.58 -6.89
CA ASP A 217 3.70 13.53 -7.13
C ASP A 217 4.03 14.00 -8.55
N TRP A 218 3.27 13.53 -9.55
CA TRP A 218 3.41 13.97 -10.94
C TRP A 218 3.10 15.46 -11.13
N HIS A 219 2.01 15.99 -10.57
CA HIS A 219 1.68 17.41 -10.68
C HIS A 219 2.76 18.29 -10.04
N PHE A 220 3.32 17.84 -8.91
CA PHE A 220 4.45 18.53 -8.29
C PHE A 220 5.67 18.51 -9.21
N MET A 221 6.03 17.36 -9.79
CA MET A 221 7.14 17.26 -10.74
C MET A 221 6.94 18.14 -11.99
N ASP A 222 5.73 18.17 -12.56
CA ASP A 222 5.39 19.01 -13.73
C ASP A 222 5.56 20.49 -13.41
N LYS A 223 5.06 20.92 -12.25
CA LYS A 223 5.21 22.29 -11.77
C LYS A 223 6.68 22.63 -11.45
N LEU A 224 7.39 21.72 -10.81
CA LEU A 224 8.81 21.87 -10.44
C LEU A 224 9.67 22.08 -11.69
N MET A 225 9.52 21.23 -12.70
CA MET A 225 10.34 21.33 -13.91
C MET A 225 10.00 22.57 -14.74
N ALA A 226 8.72 22.97 -14.80
CA ALA A 226 8.34 24.24 -15.42
C ALA A 226 8.97 25.44 -14.68
N ALA A 227 8.90 25.47 -13.35
CA ALA A 227 9.49 26.54 -12.56
C ALA A 227 11.03 26.58 -12.67
N LYS A 228 11.70 25.43 -12.69
CA LYS A 228 13.16 25.35 -12.93
C LYS A 228 13.55 25.89 -14.30
N ALA A 229 12.77 25.60 -15.35
CA ALA A 229 13.01 26.12 -16.69
C ALA A 229 12.85 27.64 -16.79
N GLU A 230 12.06 28.24 -15.90
CA GLU A 230 11.79 29.69 -15.83
C GLU A 230 12.61 30.41 -14.73
N ASP A 231 13.62 29.76 -14.13
CA ASP A 231 14.40 30.27 -13.00
C ASP A 231 13.54 30.73 -11.79
N ASN A 232 12.37 30.11 -11.63
CA ASN A 232 11.33 30.45 -10.66
C ASN A 232 11.23 29.42 -9.49
N TRP A 233 12.29 28.63 -9.29
CA TRP A 233 12.40 27.65 -8.21
C TRP A 233 13.70 27.83 -7.43
N ASP A 234 13.62 27.75 -6.10
CA ASP A 234 14.76 27.68 -5.20
C ASP A 234 14.56 26.49 -4.25
N ASP A 235 15.53 25.59 -4.17
CA ASP A 235 15.42 24.37 -3.36
C ASP A 235 15.08 24.63 -1.87
N LEU A 236 15.51 25.77 -1.32
CA LEU A 236 15.29 26.15 0.07
C LEU A 236 14.00 26.97 0.27
N LYS A 237 13.58 27.74 -0.74
CA LYS A 237 12.41 28.64 -0.64
C LYS A 237 11.16 28.12 -1.34
N GLY A 238 11.29 27.17 -2.24
CA GLY A 238 10.22 26.67 -3.11
C GLY A 238 9.97 27.57 -4.33
N PHE A 239 8.71 27.68 -4.72
CA PHE A 239 8.27 28.52 -5.84
C PHE A 239 8.43 30.01 -5.49
N LEU A 240 9.14 30.77 -6.32
CA LEU A 240 9.50 32.16 -6.02
C LEU A 240 8.38 33.17 -6.33
N ASP A 241 7.42 32.78 -7.15
CA ASP A 241 6.23 33.56 -7.54
C ASP A 241 5.01 33.32 -6.65
N GLU A 242 5.01 32.27 -5.83
CA GLU A 242 3.96 32.02 -4.86
C GLU A 242 4.22 32.84 -3.60
N GLU A 243 3.36 33.83 -3.31
CA GLU A 243 3.36 34.48 -2.00
C GLU A 243 3.03 33.43 -0.94
N THR A 244 4.05 33.01 -0.18
CA THR A 244 3.92 32.09 0.97
C THR A 244 3.32 32.79 2.19
N SER A 245 2.28 33.60 2.01
CA SER A 245 1.53 34.21 3.10
C SER A 245 0.18 33.52 3.23
N PRO A 246 -0.18 32.96 4.41
CA PRO A 246 -1.55 32.55 4.63
C PRO A 246 -2.45 33.78 4.44
N PRO A 247 -3.59 33.66 3.73
CA PRO A 247 -4.51 34.77 3.61
C PRO A 247 -4.97 35.20 5.00
N PRO A 248 -5.12 36.51 5.27
CA PRO A 248 -5.50 37.00 6.60
C PRO A 248 -6.82 36.35 7.07
N PRO A 249 -6.99 36.11 8.38
CA PRO A 249 -8.22 35.54 8.92
C PRO A 249 -9.42 36.44 8.57
N LEU A 250 -10.40 35.89 7.86
CA LEU A 250 -11.62 36.58 7.48
C LEU A 250 -12.68 36.43 8.58
N THR A 251 -13.45 37.49 8.81
CA THR A 251 -14.63 37.47 9.68
C THR A 251 -15.80 36.74 9.03
N LEU A 252 -16.76 36.26 9.84
CA LEU A 252 -17.99 35.63 9.34
C LEU A 252 -18.79 36.54 8.40
N GLU A 253 -18.68 37.85 8.59
CA GLU A 253 -19.36 38.86 7.78
C GLU A 253 -18.69 39.01 6.41
N GLU A 254 -17.34 38.99 6.35
CA GLU A 254 -16.57 38.98 5.11
C GLU A 254 -16.78 37.68 4.32
N MET A 255 -16.81 36.52 4.99
CA MET A 255 -17.10 35.22 4.37
C MET A 255 -18.51 35.12 3.79
N GLY A 256 -19.47 35.87 4.36
CA GLY A 256 -20.86 35.93 3.88
C GLY A 256 -21.04 36.77 2.62
N GLN A 257 -20.05 37.60 2.26
CA GLN A 257 -20.07 38.48 1.09
C GLN A 257 -19.31 37.91 -0.12
N MET A 258 -18.57 36.81 0.07
CA MET A 258 -17.76 36.17 -0.97
C MET A 258 -18.57 35.22 -1.86
N PRO A 259 -18.16 35.01 -3.13
CA PRO A 259 -18.67 33.94 -3.96
C PRO A 259 -18.49 32.56 -3.30
N PHE A 260 -19.50 31.69 -3.41
CA PHE A 260 -19.52 30.39 -2.72
C PHE A 260 -18.30 29.52 -3.01
N ALA A 261 -17.77 29.55 -4.24
CA ALA A 261 -16.58 28.78 -4.63
C ALA A 261 -15.31 29.26 -3.89
N GLU A 262 -15.13 30.57 -3.77
CA GLU A 262 -13.98 31.18 -3.08
C GLU A 262 -14.06 31.00 -1.56
N ALA A 263 -15.26 31.14 -0.99
CA ALA A 263 -15.50 30.86 0.43
C ALA A 263 -15.24 29.37 0.78
N ASN A 264 -15.53 28.44 -0.14
CA ASN A 264 -15.22 27.02 0.03
C ASN A 264 -13.72 26.74 -0.10
N GLN A 265 -13.03 27.38 -1.04
CA GLN A 265 -11.59 27.24 -1.23
C GLN A 265 -10.82 27.79 -0.02
N TYR A 266 -11.25 28.93 0.52
CA TYR A 266 -10.72 29.49 1.76
C TYR A 266 -10.97 28.57 2.97
N LYS A 267 -12.17 27.97 3.09
CA LYS A 267 -12.47 26.98 4.15
C LYS A 267 -11.66 25.70 4.02
N LEU A 268 -11.39 25.22 2.80
CA LEU A 268 -10.51 24.07 2.54
C LEU A 268 -9.08 24.38 2.99
N TYR A 269 -8.54 25.54 2.60
CA TYR A 269 -7.21 25.99 2.99
C TYR A 269 -7.08 26.19 4.51
N MET A 270 -8.10 26.77 5.18
CA MET A 270 -8.11 26.96 6.63
C MET A 270 -8.38 25.68 7.43
N ASN A 271 -9.12 24.71 6.89
CA ASN A 271 -9.27 23.39 7.50
C ASN A 271 -7.95 22.59 7.49
N ASP A 272 -7.15 22.73 6.43
CA ASP A 272 -5.80 22.16 6.36
C ASP A 272 -4.80 22.94 7.23
N SER A 273 -5.08 24.21 7.56
CA SER A 273 -4.21 25.09 8.35
C SER A 273 -4.60 25.23 9.83
N PHE A 274 -5.38 24.31 10.43
CA PHE A 274 -5.89 24.47 11.80
C PHE A 274 -4.77 24.79 12.82
N VAL A 275 -4.66 26.08 13.17
CA VAL A 275 -3.78 26.57 14.24
C VAL A 275 -4.40 26.16 15.57
N TYR A 276 -3.91 25.04 16.09
CA TYR A 276 -4.16 24.62 17.46
C TYR A 276 -3.48 25.62 18.41
N THR A 277 -4.26 26.36 19.21
CA THR A 277 -3.76 27.30 20.22
C THR A 277 -2.96 26.56 21.30
N GLU A 278 -2.03 27.27 21.96
CA GLU A 278 -1.18 26.73 23.05
C GLU A 278 -1.96 26.01 24.17
N GLU A 279 -3.26 26.31 24.34
CA GLU A 279 -4.15 25.61 25.26
C GLU A 279 -4.35 24.12 24.93
N SER A 280 -4.26 23.75 23.65
CA SER A 280 -4.29 22.35 23.21
C SER A 280 -2.97 21.62 23.46
N LEU A 281 -1.83 22.34 23.38
CA LEU A 281 -0.49 21.83 23.65
C LEU A 281 -0.23 21.61 25.16
N ALA A 282 -0.93 22.33 26.03
CA ALA A 282 -0.87 22.14 27.48
C ALA A 282 -1.57 20.85 27.97
N LYS A 283 -2.47 20.26 27.18
CA LYS A 283 -3.20 19.03 27.56
C LYS A 283 -2.46 17.73 27.21
N GLU A 284 -1.52 17.73 26.26
CA GLU A 284 -0.75 16.53 25.88
C GLU A 284 0.60 16.40 26.62
N SER A 285 1.14 17.47 27.20
CA SER A 285 2.42 17.42 27.94
C SER A 285 2.31 17.09 29.43
N SER A 286 1.10 16.88 29.96
CA SER A 286 0.87 16.55 31.39
C SER A 286 0.32 15.14 31.62
N ALA A 287 1.06 14.10 31.20
CA ALA A 287 0.76 12.73 31.65
C ALA A 287 1.98 11.81 31.75
N LYS A 288 3.06 12.25 32.43
CA LYS A 288 3.92 11.30 33.17
C LYS A 288 3.30 11.05 34.56
N LYS A 289 2.11 10.45 34.57
CA LYS A 289 1.62 9.75 35.77
C LYS A 289 2.08 8.31 35.66
N SER A 290 2.59 7.75 36.74
CA SER A 290 2.83 6.30 36.83
C SER A 290 1.55 5.58 36.46
N VAL A 291 1.56 4.93 35.29
CA VAL A 291 0.39 4.18 34.81
C VAL A 291 0.32 2.93 35.68
N VAL A 292 -0.66 2.89 36.58
CA VAL A 292 -1.01 1.64 37.26
C VAL A 292 -1.43 0.66 36.15
N ILE A 293 -0.67 -0.41 35.97
CA ILE A 293 -0.99 -1.44 34.98
C ILE A 293 -2.28 -2.11 35.42
N ASP A 294 -3.34 -1.91 34.65
CA ASP A 294 -4.64 -2.51 34.90
C ASP A 294 -4.62 -3.99 34.49
N THR A 295 -4.68 -4.88 35.49
CA THR A 295 -4.71 -6.33 35.31
C THR A 295 -6.09 -6.94 35.59
N LYS A 296 -7.09 -6.12 35.91
CA LYS A 296 -8.44 -6.62 36.19
C LYS A 296 -9.10 -7.05 34.88
N ARG A 297 -9.38 -8.35 34.77
CA ARG A 297 -10.03 -8.98 33.61
C ARG A 297 -11.34 -8.29 33.23
N SER A 298 -11.64 -8.30 31.94
CA SER A 298 -12.87 -7.77 31.38
C SER A 298 -14.10 -8.50 31.92
N HIS A 299 -15.12 -7.73 32.32
CA HIS A 299 -16.40 -8.27 32.81
C HIS A 299 -17.26 -8.90 31.72
N VAL A 300 -16.96 -8.66 30.43
CA VAL A 300 -17.71 -9.25 29.31
C VAL A 300 -17.14 -10.60 28.85
N VAL A 301 -15.97 -10.99 29.37
CA VAL A 301 -15.31 -12.24 29.01
C VAL A 301 -15.54 -13.24 30.13
N THR A 302 -16.39 -14.24 29.87
CA THR A 302 -16.66 -15.32 30.82
C THR A 302 -15.50 -16.30 30.87
N LEU A 303 -15.19 -16.81 32.07
CA LEU A 303 -14.20 -17.88 32.23
C LEU A 303 -14.81 -19.27 32.03
N ASP A 304 -16.13 -19.37 32.22
CA ASP A 304 -16.90 -20.60 32.09
C ASP A 304 -17.28 -20.81 30.62
N VAL A 305 -16.32 -21.32 29.85
CA VAL A 305 -16.49 -21.80 28.48
C VAL A 305 -15.79 -23.13 28.34
N GLU A 306 -16.39 -24.02 27.56
CA GLU A 306 -15.77 -25.30 27.20
C GLU A 306 -14.45 -25.06 26.47
N ARG A 307 -13.39 -25.74 26.94
CA ARG A 307 -12.04 -25.64 26.39
C ARG A 307 -11.84 -26.77 25.38
N PRO A 308 -11.55 -26.45 24.11
CA PRO A 308 -11.40 -27.47 23.09
C PRO A 308 -10.15 -28.31 23.37
N THR A 309 -10.18 -29.58 22.96
CA THR A 309 -8.97 -30.41 22.87
C THR A 309 -8.50 -30.41 21.42
N PRO A 310 -7.26 -29.99 21.12
CA PRO A 310 -6.78 -29.97 19.74
C PRO A 310 -6.55 -31.41 19.26
N PRO A 311 -6.59 -31.67 17.94
CA PRO A 311 -6.36 -33.01 17.39
C PRO A 311 -4.91 -33.49 17.62
N PHE A 312 -3.98 -32.57 17.85
CA PHE A 312 -2.59 -32.85 18.18
C PHE A 312 -1.99 -31.66 18.96
N TRP A 313 -0.85 -31.88 19.61
CA TRP A 313 -0.02 -30.83 20.22
C TRP A 313 1.24 -30.62 19.38
N GLY A 314 1.73 -29.37 19.30
CA GLY A 314 2.89 -29.01 18.50
C GLY A 314 2.48 -28.50 17.13
N THR A 315 3.33 -28.67 16.12
CA THR A 315 3.17 -28.04 14.80
C THR A 315 3.03 -29.05 13.68
N GLN A 316 2.27 -28.69 12.65
CA GLN A 316 2.17 -29.37 11.37
C GLN A 316 2.57 -28.42 10.24
N VAL A 317 3.25 -28.98 9.25
CA VAL A 317 3.63 -28.29 8.01
C VAL A 317 2.68 -28.74 6.91
N LEU A 318 2.17 -27.80 6.12
CA LEU A 318 1.37 -28.03 4.92
C LEU A 318 2.13 -27.46 3.72
N LYS A 319 2.45 -28.31 2.74
CA LYS A 319 3.16 -27.94 1.50
C LYS A 319 2.62 -28.76 0.33
N ASP A 320 3.03 -28.43 -0.90
CA ASP A 320 2.96 -29.26 -2.12
C ASP A 320 1.94 -30.41 -2.08
N GLY A 321 0.70 -30.14 -2.48
CA GLY A 321 -0.39 -31.11 -2.52
C GLY A 321 -1.24 -31.20 -1.24
N ASP A 322 -0.79 -30.65 -0.12
CA ASP A 322 -1.61 -30.48 1.09
C ASP A 322 -2.60 -29.31 1.00
N ILE A 323 -2.30 -28.35 0.12
CA ILE A 323 -3.06 -27.11 -0.08
C ILE A 323 -3.41 -27.00 -1.56
N SER A 324 -4.70 -27.11 -1.89
CA SER A 324 -5.22 -26.84 -3.24
C SER A 324 -5.50 -25.34 -3.39
N ILE A 325 -5.07 -24.75 -4.50
CA ILE A 325 -5.35 -23.35 -4.85
C ILE A 325 -6.87 -23.14 -5.00
N GLU A 326 -7.57 -24.13 -5.55
CA GLU A 326 -9.01 -24.13 -5.72
C GLU A 326 -9.76 -24.06 -4.38
N ASP A 327 -9.24 -24.72 -3.33
CA ASP A 327 -9.79 -24.64 -1.98
C ASP A 327 -9.56 -23.27 -1.30
N ILE A 328 -8.55 -22.52 -1.76
CA ILE A 328 -8.23 -21.18 -1.25
C ILE A 328 -9.13 -20.12 -1.87
N TYR A 329 -9.49 -20.22 -3.16
CA TYR A 329 -10.26 -19.19 -3.85
C TYR A 329 -11.56 -18.73 -3.18
N PRO A 330 -12.36 -19.60 -2.52
CA PRO A 330 -13.53 -19.17 -1.75
C PRO A 330 -13.21 -18.20 -0.60
N TYR A 331 -11.95 -18.15 -0.15
CA TYR A 331 -11.46 -17.28 0.94
C TYR A 331 -10.86 -15.95 0.45
N VAL A 332 -10.82 -15.72 -0.87
CA VAL A 332 -10.36 -14.45 -1.45
C VAL A 332 -11.36 -13.33 -1.14
N ASP A 333 -10.90 -12.28 -0.44
CA ASP A 333 -11.67 -11.04 -0.27
C ASP A 333 -11.69 -10.26 -1.59
N VAL A 334 -12.69 -10.55 -2.43
CA VAL A 334 -12.88 -9.88 -3.71
C VAL A 334 -13.13 -8.38 -3.56
N GLN A 335 -13.70 -7.93 -2.44
CA GLN A 335 -13.95 -6.51 -2.22
C GLN A 335 -12.62 -5.77 -1.95
N LEU A 336 -11.76 -6.34 -1.11
CA LEU A 336 -10.42 -5.81 -0.87
C LEU A 336 -9.56 -5.85 -2.13
N LEU A 337 -9.63 -6.94 -2.90
CA LEU A 337 -8.95 -7.06 -4.18
C LEU A 337 -9.40 -5.97 -5.16
N TYR A 338 -10.71 -5.85 -5.42
CA TYR A 338 -11.22 -4.92 -6.43
C TYR A 338 -11.04 -3.46 -6.03
N VAL A 339 -11.41 -3.10 -4.80
CA VAL A 339 -11.44 -1.68 -4.36
C VAL A 339 -10.10 -1.25 -3.78
N GLY A 340 -9.47 -2.12 -2.99
CA GLY A 340 -8.23 -1.84 -2.29
C GLY A 340 -7.01 -1.94 -3.21
N ARG A 341 -6.82 -3.12 -3.81
CA ARG A 341 -5.62 -3.46 -4.59
C ARG A 341 -5.74 -2.98 -6.05
N TRP A 342 -6.78 -3.39 -6.77
CA TRP A 342 -6.99 -3.03 -8.17
C TRP A 342 -7.56 -1.62 -8.39
N ARG A 343 -8.07 -0.98 -7.33
CA ARG A 343 -8.60 0.39 -7.32
C ARG A 343 -9.76 0.62 -8.30
N PHE A 344 -10.60 -0.39 -8.50
CA PHE A 344 -11.91 -0.25 -9.13
C PHE A 344 -12.87 0.47 -8.19
N ARG A 345 -12.71 1.79 -8.07
CA ARG A 345 -13.64 2.64 -7.30
C ARG A 345 -14.80 3.06 -8.18
N LYS A 346 -15.96 3.26 -7.55
CA LYS A 346 -17.14 3.83 -8.20
C LYS A 346 -16.81 5.18 -8.82
N LEU A 347 -17.15 5.34 -10.11
CA LEU A 347 -16.93 6.57 -10.85
C LEU A 347 -17.92 7.65 -10.41
N LYS A 348 -17.59 8.92 -10.67
CA LYS A 348 -18.32 10.09 -10.16
C LYS A 348 -19.83 10.07 -10.48
N ASP A 349 -20.18 9.76 -11.73
CA ASP A 349 -21.55 9.80 -12.25
C ASP A 349 -22.15 8.40 -12.48
N GLN A 350 -21.48 7.35 -12.01
CA GLN A 350 -21.94 5.97 -12.14
C GLN A 350 -23.01 5.66 -11.09
N SER A 351 -24.08 4.94 -11.45
CA SER A 351 -25.05 4.48 -10.47
C SER A 351 -24.47 3.36 -9.59
N GLN A 352 -25.11 3.04 -8.46
CA GLN A 352 -24.65 1.90 -7.66
C GLN A 352 -24.89 0.56 -8.38
N GLU A 353 -25.95 0.47 -9.17
CA GLU A 353 -26.30 -0.71 -9.95
C GLU A 353 -25.26 -0.96 -11.04
N ASP A 354 -24.92 0.06 -11.84
CA ASP A 354 -23.89 -0.05 -12.89
C ASP A 354 -22.51 -0.39 -12.31
N TYR A 355 -22.19 0.15 -11.12
CA TYR A 355 -20.94 -0.18 -10.45
C TYR A 355 -20.90 -1.63 -9.99
N ASN A 356 -22.00 -2.13 -9.43
CA ASN A 356 -22.09 -3.53 -9.02
C ASN A 356 -22.04 -4.47 -10.25
N GLU A 357 -22.68 -4.10 -11.37
CA GLU A 357 -22.61 -4.83 -12.63
C GLU A 357 -21.19 -4.84 -13.20
N PHE A 358 -20.48 -3.71 -13.17
CA PHE A 358 -19.07 -3.64 -13.57
C PHE A 358 -18.20 -4.60 -12.74
N LEU A 359 -18.41 -4.67 -11.42
CA LEU A 359 -17.67 -5.58 -10.54
C LEU A 359 -18.01 -7.05 -10.82
N SER A 360 -19.29 -7.38 -11.02
CA SER A 360 -19.75 -8.75 -11.25
C SER A 360 -19.43 -9.29 -12.64
N THR A 361 -19.19 -8.41 -13.61
CA THR A 361 -18.85 -8.78 -14.99
C THR A 361 -17.36 -8.62 -15.25
N LYS A 362 -16.88 -7.37 -15.36
CA LYS A 362 -15.52 -7.07 -15.79
C LYS A 362 -14.47 -7.40 -14.73
N ALA A 363 -14.66 -6.97 -13.49
CA ALA A 363 -13.68 -7.27 -12.44
C ALA A 363 -13.63 -8.77 -12.13
N TYR A 364 -14.80 -9.42 -12.09
CA TYR A 364 -14.88 -10.88 -11.95
C TYR A 364 -14.21 -11.61 -13.11
N GLY A 365 -14.46 -11.21 -14.36
CA GLY A 365 -13.82 -11.81 -15.54
C GLY A 365 -12.29 -11.74 -15.47
N ILE A 366 -11.74 -10.59 -15.10
CA ILE A 366 -10.29 -10.42 -14.89
C ILE A 366 -9.77 -11.36 -13.79
N LEU A 367 -10.50 -11.49 -12.69
CA LEU A 367 -10.12 -12.42 -11.62
C LEU A 367 -10.11 -13.87 -12.12
N GLU A 368 -11.15 -14.32 -12.83
CA GLU A 368 -11.19 -15.68 -13.37
C GLU A 368 -10.05 -15.95 -14.35
N GLU A 369 -9.74 -15.03 -15.25
CA GLU A 369 -8.58 -15.14 -16.15
C GLU A 369 -7.27 -15.28 -15.37
N TRP A 370 -7.08 -14.49 -14.31
CA TRP A 370 -5.88 -14.60 -13.48
C TRP A 370 -5.85 -15.89 -12.65
N LYS A 371 -6.99 -16.40 -12.20
CA LYS A 371 -7.05 -17.71 -11.53
C LYS A 371 -6.60 -18.82 -12.46
N GLU A 372 -7.06 -18.79 -13.72
CA GLU A 372 -6.66 -19.75 -14.74
C GLU A 372 -5.16 -19.65 -15.02
N LYS A 373 -4.62 -18.45 -15.20
CA LYS A 373 -3.17 -18.23 -15.41
C LYS A 373 -2.34 -18.69 -14.21
N VAL A 374 -2.76 -18.37 -12.98
CA VAL A 374 -2.06 -18.78 -11.76
C VAL A 374 -1.90 -20.30 -11.68
N ILE A 375 -2.95 -21.04 -12.03
CA ILE A 375 -2.93 -22.51 -12.04
C ILE A 375 -2.12 -23.03 -13.24
N ALA A 376 -2.38 -22.51 -14.45
CA ALA A 376 -1.76 -23.01 -15.67
C ALA A 376 -0.25 -22.80 -15.71
N ASP A 377 0.22 -21.66 -15.21
CA ASP A 377 1.62 -21.24 -15.24
C ASP A 377 2.35 -21.49 -13.91
N ASP A 378 1.69 -22.14 -12.94
CA ASP A 378 2.24 -22.51 -11.62
C ASP A 378 2.84 -21.30 -10.86
N LEU A 379 2.06 -20.23 -10.73
CA LEU A 379 2.55 -18.92 -10.28
C LEU A 379 2.49 -18.68 -8.77
N ILE A 380 1.91 -19.60 -8.00
CA ILE A 380 1.70 -19.47 -6.54
C ILE A 380 1.93 -20.82 -5.88
N HIS A 381 2.83 -20.86 -4.90
CA HIS A 381 3.21 -22.06 -4.16
C HIS A 381 2.81 -21.89 -2.69
N PRO A 382 1.56 -22.22 -2.32
CA PRO A 382 1.08 -22.02 -0.97
C PRO A 382 1.80 -22.96 0.01
N ALA A 383 2.29 -22.41 1.11
CA ALA A 383 2.79 -23.20 2.23
C ALA A 383 2.31 -22.62 3.55
N ALA A 384 2.16 -23.48 4.55
CA ALA A 384 1.73 -23.06 5.86
C ALA A 384 2.34 -23.91 6.97
N ILE A 385 2.47 -23.32 8.15
CA ILE A 385 2.68 -24.06 9.39
C ILE A 385 1.63 -23.57 10.37
N TYR A 386 0.97 -24.52 11.02
CA TYR A 386 0.11 -24.22 12.15
C TYR A 386 0.37 -25.18 13.29
N GLY A 387 -0.05 -24.80 14.49
CA GLY A 387 0.15 -25.63 15.65
C GLY A 387 -0.70 -25.23 16.83
N TYR A 388 -0.77 -26.14 17.79
CA TYR A 388 -1.52 -25.98 19.02
C TYR A 388 -0.57 -26.07 20.21
N PHE A 389 -0.59 -25.04 21.05
CA PHE A 389 0.29 -24.94 22.20
C PHE A 389 -0.52 -24.87 23.49
N PRO A 390 -0.14 -25.61 24.54
CA PRO A 390 -0.79 -25.50 25.84
C PRO A 390 -0.56 -24.09 26.41
N CYS A 391 -1.58 -23.46 26.97
CA CYS A 391 -1.44 -22.12 27.53
C CYS A 391 -2.30 -21.86 28.77
N ASN A 392 -1.93 -20.80 29.49
CA ASN A 392 -2.76 -20.17 30.50
C ASN A 392 -2.56 -18.65 30.48
N ALA A 393 -3.49 -17.94 31.10
CA ALA A 393 -3.38 -16.51 31.32
C ALA A 393 -3.21 -16.16 32.81
N GLU A 394 -2.47 -15.07 33.06
CA GLU A 394 -2.37 -14.43 34.37
C GLU A 394 -2.20 -12.92 34.15
N GLY A 395 -3.10 -12.12 34.74
CA GLY A 395 -3.18 -10.69 34.44
C GLY A 395 -3.39 -10.42 32.95
N ASN A 396 -2.45 -9.71 32.32
CA ASN A 396 -2.48 -9.36 30.90
C ASN A 396 -1.54 -10.25 30.05
N THR A 397 -1.00 -11.31 30.64
CA THR A 397 0.01 -12.18 30.01
C THR A 397 -0.58 -13.55 29.68
N VAL A 398 -0.28 -14.07 28.48
CA VAL A 398 -0.47 -15.47 28.11
C VAL A 398 0.87 -16.19 28.24
N TYR A 399 0.86 -17.31 28.96
CA TYR A 399 1.97 -18.23 29.17
C TYR A 399 1.79 -19.41 28.23
N VAL A 400 2.81 -19.70 27.41
CA VAL A 400 2.78 -20.76 26.42
C VAL A 400 3.79 -21.84 26.83
N TYR A 401 3.32 -23.08 26.93
CA TYR A 401 4.09 -24.21 27.43
C TYR A 401 4.52 -25.17 26.32
N ASP A 402 5.41 -26.10 26.67
CA ASP A 402 5.94 -27.11 25.77
C ASP A 402 4.83 -28.11 25.39
N PRO A 403 4.60 -28.35 24.09
CA PRO A 403 3.62 -29.33 23.62
C PRO A 403 3.84 -30.77 24.12
N GLN A 404 5.06 -31.12 24.55
CA GLN A 404 5.40 -32.44 25.08
C GLN A 404 5.40 -32.46 26.62
N ASP A 405 5.67 -31.32 27.25
CA ASP A 405 5.62 -31.13 28.70
C ASP A 405 4.89 -29.83 29.06
N HIS A 406 3.59 -29.95 29.33
CA HIS A 406 2.71 -28.80 29.58
C HIS A 406 3.07 -28.00 30.85
N ASN A 407 4.07 -28.43 31.64
CA ASN A 407 4.57 -27.67 32.79
C ASN A 407 5.81 -26.82 32.44
N LYS A 408 6.48 -27.12 31.33
CA LYS A 408 7.67 -26.40 30.89
C LYS A 408 7.26 -25.16 30.12
N LEU A 409 7.52 -23.99 30.68
CA LEU A 409 7.27 -22.71 30.01
C LEU A 409 8.23 -22.53 28.82
N LEU A 410 7.68 -22.25 27.63
CA LEU A 410 8.47 -21.88 26.45
C LEU A 410 8.63 -20.37 26.35
N THR A 411 7.52 -19.62 26.44
CA THR A 411 7.54 -18.16 26.30
C THR A 411 6.30 -17.51 26.90
N THR A 412 6.26 -16.17 26.90
CA THR A 412 5.12 -15.36 27.29
C THR A 412 4.83 -14.27 26.27
N PHE A 413 3.55 -13.93 26.16
CA PHE A 413 3.03 -12.80 25.38
C PHE A 413 2.27 -11.86 26.31
N GLU A 414 2.70 -10.59 26.40
CA GLU A 414 2.01 -9.57 27.18
C GLU A 414 1.17 -8.70 26.26
N PHE A 415 -0.12 -8.54 26.58
CA PHE A 415 -1.07 -7.82 25.74
C PHE A 415 -1.58 -6.55 26.43
N PRO A 416 -1.76 -5.45 25.69
CA PRO A 416 -2.37 -4.26 26.27
C PRO A 416 -3.84 -4.52 26.63
N ARG A 417 -4.34 -3.72 27.58
CA ARG A 417 -5.73 -3.70 28.00
C ARG A 417 -6.37 -2.38 27.59
N GLN A 418 -7.61 -2.44 27.06
CA GLN A 418 -8.35 -1.22 26.72
C GLN A 418 -8.52 -0.33 27.96
N ARG A 419 -8.20 0.96 27.82
CA ARG A 419 -8.31 1.94 28.94
C ARG A 419 -9.74 2.20 29.41
N GLY A 420 -10.74 1.87 28.59
CA GLY A 420 -12.16 2.13 28.87
C GLY A 420 -13.09 1.10 28.23
N GLY A 421 -14.40 1.34 28.37
CA GLY A 421 -15.44 0.48 27.78
C GLY A 421 -15.40 -0.95 28.34
N LYS A 422 -15.28 -1.92 27.44
CA LYS A 422 -15.27 -3.36 27.80
C LYS A 422 -13.98 -3.79 28.51
N ARG A 423 -12.90 -2.98 28.47
CA ARG A 423 -11.61 -3.30 29.10
C ARG A 423 -11.01 -4.63 28.61
N LEU A 424 -11.17 -4.93 27.32
CA LEU A 424 -10.68 -6.18 26.73
C LEU A 424 -9.16 -6.25 26.77
N CYS A 425 -8.65 -7.46 26.97
CA CYS A 425 -7.25 -7.84 26.80
C CYS A 425 -7.25 -9.25 26.19
N ILE A 426 -6.33 -9.55 25.28
CA ILE A 426 -6.26 -10.86 24.61
C ILE A 426 -6.08 -11.99 25.63
N ALA A 427 -5.31 -11.76 26.70
CA ALA A 427 -5.13 -12.74 27.79
C ALA A 427 -6.45 -13.11 28.48
N ASP A 428 -7.48 -12.27 28.40
CA ASP A 428 -8.78 -12.56 29.01
C ASP A 428 -9.51 -13.73 28.32
N PHE A 429 -9.16 -14.06 27.07
CA PHE A 429 -9.83 -15.11 26.30
C PHE A 429 -9.39 -16.54 26.69
N TYR A 430 -8.26 -16.67 27.39
CA TYR A 430 -7.68 -17.96 27.77
C TYR A 430 -7.90 -18.29 29.25
N ALA A 431 -7.93 -19.58 29.59
CA ALA A 431 -8.11 -20.07 30.95
C ALA A 431 -7.00 -19.55 31.89
N THR A 432 -7.39 -19.15 33.11
CA THR A 432 -6.42 -18.61 34.07
C THR A 432 -5.58 -19.73 34.71
N LYS A 433 -4.38 -19.42 35.20
CA LYS A 433 -3.60 -20.38 35.98
C LYS A 433 -4.34 -20.89 37.22
N GLU A 434 -5.14 -20.04 37.87
CA GLU A 434 -5.90 -20.47 39.07
C GLU A 434 -7.04 -21.43 38.74
N SER A 435 -7.51 -21.47 37.49
CA SER A 435 -8.58 -22.39 37.07
C SER A 435 -8.13 -23.86 37.10
N GLY A 436 -6.82 -24.13 37.07
CA GLY A 436 -6.26 -25.47 36.96
C GLY A 436 -6.51 -26.16 35.61
N GLN A 437 -7.15 -25.48 34.65
CA GLN A 437 -7.40 -25.99 33.31
C GLN A 437 -6.33 -25.47 32.35
N ILE A 438 -5.78 -26.36 31.52
CA ILE A 438 -4.90 -25.99 30.41
C ILE A 438 -5.78 -25.58 29.23
N ASP A 439 -5.50 -24.42 28.63
CA ASP A 439 -6.16 -23.95 27.43
C ASP A 439 -5.27 -24.17 26.19
N VAL A 440 -5.80 -23.86 25.01
CA VAL A 440 -5.14 -24.02 23.72
C VAL A 440 -4.84 -22.65 23.12
N PHE A 441 -3.60 -22.45 22.69
CA PHE A 441 -3.14 -21.29 21.93
C PHE A 441 -2.71 -21.72 20.52
N PRO A 442 -3.63 -21.72 19.52
CA PRO A 442 -3.27 -21.99 18.15
C PRO A 442 -2.47 -20.85 17.54
N MET A 443 -1.44 -21.20 16.77
CA MET A 443 -0.63 -20.27 15.99
C MET A 443 -0.55 -20.73 14.54
N GLN A 444 -0.43 -19.79 13.62
CA GLN A 444 -0.24 -20.05 12.19
C GLN A 444 0.77 -19.08 11.57
N ILE A 445 1.45 -19.57 10.54
CA ILE A 445 2.14 -18.78 9.52
C ILE A 445 1.74 -19.35 8.15
N VAL A 446 1.58 -18.46 7.17
CA VAL A 446 1.27 -18.84 5.79
C VAL A 446 2.10 -18.01 4.83
N THR A 447 2.33 -18.55 3.64
CA THR A 447 2.95 -17.84 2.51
C THR A 447 2.32 -18.29 1.20
N ALA A 448 2.20 -17.36 0.25
CA ALA A 448 1.86 -17.66 -1.14
C ALA A 448 3.09 -18.13 -1.97
N GLY A 449 4.28 -18.14 -1.35
CA GLY A 449 5.54 -18.54 -1.99
C GLY A 449 6.28 -17.40 -2.69
N GLU A 450 7.58 -17.60 -2.92
CA GLU A 450 8.48 -16.58 -3.50
C GLU A 450 8.26 -16.35 -5.00
N ILE A 451 7.68 -17.33 -5.71
CA ILE A 451 7.34 -17.22 -7.15
C ILE A 451 6.40 -16.04 -7.40
N GLY A 452 5.50 -15.76 -6.45
CA GLY A 452 4.64 -14.57 -6.42
C GLY A 452 5.41 -13.28 -6.67
N THR A 453 6.50 -13.09 -5.94
CA THR A 453 7.33 -11.89 -6.07
C THR A 453 8.11 -11.89 -7.39
N THR A 454 8.70 -13.03 -7.74
CA THR A 454 9.57 -13.15 -8.93
C THR A 454 8.79 -12.93 -10.23
N HIS A 455 7.57 -13.45 -10.35
CA HIS A 455 6.74 -13.24 -11.54
C HIS A 455 6.25 -11.79 -11.66
N ALA A 456 5.87 -11.16 -10.54
CA ALA A 456 5.49 -9.76 -10.55
C ALA A 456 6.66 -8.88 -11.04
N GLN A 457 7.87 -9.13 -10.56
CA GLN A 457 9.06 -8.42 -11.02
C GLN A 457 9.29 -8.59 -12.53
N LYS A 458 9.15 -9.81 -13.07
CA LYS A 458 9.25 -10.06 -14.52
C LYS A 458 8.23 -9.26 -15.33
N LEU A 459 6.98 -9.18 -14.87
CA LEU A 459 5.94 -8.39 -15.54
C LEU A 459 6.28 -6.90 -15.53
N PHE A 460 6.79 -6.39 -14.41
CA PHE A 460 7.21 -5.00 -14.27
C PHE A 460 8.39 -4.65 -15.18
N GLU A 461 9.42 -5.50 -15.21
CA GLU A 461 10.60 -5.34 -16.08
C GLU A 461 10.25 -5.45 -17.57
N ALA A 462 9.22 -6.21 -17.91
CA ALA A 462 8.71 -6.37 -19.27
C ALA A 462 7.71 -5.27 -19.69
N ASP A 463 7.55 -4.21 -18.88
CA ASP A 463 6.60 -3.11 -19.10
C ASP A 463 5.13 -3.54 -19.21
N SER A 464 4.82 -4.75 -18.71
CA SER A 464 3.47 -5.29 -18.63
C SER A 464 2.83 -4.83 -17.32
N TYR A 465 2.73 -3.51 -17.16
CA TYR A 465 2.30 -2.85 -15.92
C TYR A 465 0.88 -3.20 -15.48
N LEU A 466 -0.04 -3.39 -16.42
CA LEU A 466 -1.42 -3.75 -16.14
C LEU A 466 -1.50 -5.19 -15.61
N ASP A 467 -0.78 -6.11 -16.26
CA ASP A 467 -0.72 -7.49 -15.81
C ASP A 467 0.02 -7.59 -14.48
N TYR A 468 1.12 -6.86 -14.31
CA TYR A 468 1.82 -6.69 -13.03
C TYR A 468 0.84 -6.23 -11.93
N HIS A 469 0.09 -5.17 -12.18
CA HIS A 469 -0.85 -4.59 -11.21
C HIS A 469 -1.94 -5.60 -10.83
N TYR A 470 -2.48 -6.32 -11.81
CA TYR A 470 -3.50 -7.33 -11.53
C TYR A 470 -2.94 -8.53 -10.77
N TYR A 471 -1.86 -9.13 -11.27
CA TYR A 471 -1.22 -10.29 -10.68
C TYR A 471 -0.71 -10.02 -9.28
N HIS A 472 0.00 -8.92 -9.05
CA HIS A 472 0.49 -8.56 -7.72
C HIS A 472 -0.68 -8.42 -6.73
N GLY A 473 -1.81 -7.85 -7.18
CA GLY A 473 -3.04 -7.80 -6.39
C GLY A 473 -3.56 -9.19 -6.01
N VAL A 474 -3.57 -10.15 -6.94
CA VAL A 474 -3.97 -11.55 -6.71
C VAL A 474 -3.00 -12.25 -5.76
N ALA A 475 -1.69 -12.21 -6.04
CA ALA A 475 -0.65 -12.86 -5.25
C ALA A 475 -0.70 -12.42 -3.78
N MET A 476 -0.87 -11.12 -3.54
CA MET A 476 -1.04 -10.61 -2.17
C MET A 476 -2.32 -11.09 -1.50
N GLN A 477 -3.43 -11.13 -2.25
CA GLN A 477 -4.70 -11.57 -1.72
C GLN A 477 -4.72 -13.07 -1.41
N MET A 478 -3.88 -13.86 -2.08
CA MET A 478 -3.73 -15.29 -1.83
C MET A 478 -3.12 -15.56 -0.46
N ALA A 479 -2.13 -14.78 0.00
CA ALA A 479 -1.60 -14.92 1.36
C ALA A 479 -2.68 -14.73 2.44
N ASP A 480 -3.53 -13.70 2.28
CA ASP A 480 -4.67 -13.44 3.16
C ASP A 480 -5.70 -14.59 3.09
N ALA A 481 -5.99 -15.09 1.89
CA ALA A 481 -6.94 -16.17 1.67
C ALA A 481 -6.46 -17.49 2.29
N ILE A 482 -5.16 -17.83 2.18
CA ILE A 482 -4.57 -19.01 2.84
C ILE A 482 -4.70 -18.87 4.37
N ALA A 483 -4.47 -17.67 4.91
CA ALA A 483 -4.61 -17.42 6.35
C ALA A 483 -6.04 -17.63 6.85
N ASP A 484 -7.05 -17.24 6.07
CA ASP A 484 -8.45 -17.43 6.44
C ASP A 484 -8.93 -18.87 6.20
N TRP A 485 -8.45 -19.55 5.15
CA TRP A 485 -8.66 -20.97 4.92
C TRP A 485 -8.10 -21.81 6.08
N LEU A 486 -6.85 -21.55 6.48
CA LEU A 486 -6.19 -22.25 7.57
C LEU A 486 -6.84 -21.95 8.93
N HIS A 487 -7.27 -20.71 9.15
CA HIS A 487 -8.03 -20.36 10.33
C HIS A 487 -9.39 -21.09 10.39
N ALA A 488 -10.08 -21.26 9.25
CA ALA A 488 -11.30 -22.07 9.18
C ALA A 488 -11.02 -23.55 9.49
N ARG A 489 -9.92 -24.10 8.99
CA ARG A 489 -9.45 -25.43 9.35
C ARG A 489 -9.19 -25.56 10.86
N ILE A 490 -8.47 -24.60 11.46
CA ILE A 490 -8.21 -24.56 12.91
C ILE A 490 -9.52 -24.58 13.71
N ARG A 491 -10.52 -23.77 13.33
CA ARG A 491 -11.82 -23.73 14.02
C ARG A 491 -12.56 -25.07 13.92
N LYS A 492 -12.54 -25.70 12.74
CA LYS A 492 -13.11 -27.05 12.53
C LYS A 492 -12.41 -28.10 13.39
N GLU A 493 -11.08 -28.09 13.41
CA GLU A 493 -10.25 -29.02 14.20
C GLU A 493 -10.46 -28.86 15.71
N LEU A 494 -10.74 -27.65 16.20
CA LEU A 494 -11.10 -27.40 17.60
C LEU A 494 -12.57 -27.73 17.94
N GLY A 495 -13.33 -28.30 17.00
CA GLY A 495 -14.71 -28.74 17.22
C GLY A 495 -15.79 -27.69 16.93
N PHE A 496 -15.43 -26.54 16.37
CA PHE A 496 -16.38 -25.45 16.07
C PHE A 496 -16.85 -25.43 14.61
N GLY A 497 -16.68 -26.54 13.89
CA GLY A 497 -17.05 -26.63 12.48
C GLY A 497 -18.52 -26.37 12.18
N ALA A 498 -19.42 -26.62 13.14
CA ALA A 498 -20.85 -26.34 13.01
C ALA A 498 -21.20 -24.84 13.07
N GLU A 499 -20.27 -23.99 13.54
CA GLU A 499 -20.40 -22.54 13.61
C GLU A 499 -19.74 -21.84 12.40
N GLU A 500 -19.24 -22.60 11.42
CA GLU A 500 -18.60 -22.05 10.24
C GLU A 500 -19.60 -21.41 9.28
N PRO A 501 -19.35 -20.18 8.82
CA PRO A 501 -20.11 -19.57 7.73
C PRO A 501 -19.95 -20.35 6.42
N ASP A 502 -20.98 -20.33 5.60
CA ASP A 502 -21.00 -20.91 4.24
C ASP A 502 -20.66 -19.88 3.14
N ASN A 503 -20.39 -18.63 3.52
CA ASN A 503 -20.17 -17.53 2.60
C ASN A 503 -19.03 -16.60 3.05
N ILE A 504 -18.30 -16.07 2.06
CA ILE A 504 -17.14 -15.20 2.30
C ILE A 504 -17.48 -13.89 3.02
N THR A 505 -18.69 -13.35 2.79
CA THR A 505 -19.11 -12.08 3.42
C THR A 505 -19.16 -12.21 4.94
N ASP A 506 -19.68 -13.32 5.43
CA ASP A 506 -19.78 -13.59 6.87
C ASP A 506 -18.41 -13.94 7.48
N ILE A 507 -17.52 -14.60 6.73
CA ILE A 507 -16.11 -14.78 7.11
C ILE A 507 -15.43 -13.43 7.30
N MET A 508 -15.54 -12.53 6.31
CA MET A 508 -14.92 -11.19 6.36
C MET A 508 -15.51 -10.30 7.46
N ARG A 509 -16.78 -10.51 7.83
CA ARG A 509 -17.42 -9.85 8.98
C ARG A 509 -17.13 -10.52 10.33
N GLN A 510 -16.24 -11.52 10.38
CA GLN A 510 -15.94 -12.33 11.55
C GLN A 510 -17.18 -12.94 12.22
N ARG A 511 -18.16 -13.40 11.44
CA ARG A 511 -19.37 -14.09 11.95
C ARG A 511 -19.15 -15.58 12.20
N TYR A 512 -17.94 -15.95 12.59
CA TYR A 512 -17.55 -17.25 13.13
C TYR A 512 -17.17 -17.12 14.61
N ARG A 513 -16.97 -18.24 15.30
CA ARG A 513 -16.46 -18.26 16.67
C ARG A 513 -14.98 -17.89 16.73
N GLY A 514 -14.62 -17.07 17.72
CA GLY A 514 -13.25 -16.64 17.94
C GLY A 514 -12.77 -15.55 16.98
N SER A 515 -11.46 -15.31 17.00
CA SER A 515 -10.76 -14.35 16.15
C SER A 515 -9.29 -14.73 15.98
N ARG A 516 -8.71 -14.42 14.81
CA ARG A 516 -7.26 -14.49 14.56
C ARG A 516 -6.66 -13.11 14.81
N TYR A 517 -5.54 -13.03 15.49
CA TYR A 517 -4.81 -11.79 15.76
C TYR A 517 -3.38 -11.90 15.22
N SER A 518 -2.87 -10.80 14.68
CA SER A 518 -1.50 -10.70 14.18
C SER A 518 -0.79 -9.59 14.94
N PHE A 519 0.46 -9.84 15.35
CA PHE A 519 1.26 -8.81 16.01
C PHE A 519 1.39 -7.57 15.12
N GLY A 520 1.49 -6.39 15.75
CA GLY A 520 1.46 -5.09 15.08
C GLY A 520 0.07 -4.46 14.98
N TYR A 521 -1.00 -5.25 15.12
CA TYR A 521 -2.36 -4.72 15.15
C TYR A 521 -2.71 -4.12 16.51
N PRO A 522 -3.71 -3.23 16.59
CA PRO A 522 -4.04 -2.49 17.82
C PRO A 522 -4.24 -3.34 19.08
N ALA A 523 -4.74 -4.57 18.97
CA ALA A 523 -4.94 -5.47 20.11
C ALA A 523 -3.64 -6.14 20.62
N CYS A 524 -2.60 -6.20 19.78
CA CYS A 524 -1.30 -6.81 20.06
C CYS A 524 -0.19 -6.05 19.30
N PRO A 525 0.06 -4.77 19.65
CA PRO A 525 0.86 -3.85 18.83
C PRO A 525 2.37 -4.14 18.88
N ASN A 526 2.82 -5.05 19.75
CA ASN A 526 4.23 -5.37 19.90
C ASN A 526 4.70 -6.30 18.76
N MET A 527 5.23 -5.72 17.69
CA MET A 527 5.78 -6.47 16.55
C MET A 527 6.88 -7.46 16.93
N ALA A 528 7.73 -7.15 17.91
CA ALA A 528 8.84 -8.02 18.30
C ALA A 528 8.38 -9.39 18.86
N ASP A 529 7.14 -9.50 19.34
CA ASP A 529 6.57 -10.78 19.77
C ASP A 529 6.37 -11.76 18.59
N GLN A 530 6.35 -11.27 17.35
CA GLN A 530 6.29 -12.11 16.17
C GLN A 530 7.52 -13.02 16.03
N PHE A 531 8.71 -12.60 16.45
CA PHE A 531 9.90 -13.47 16.48
C PHE A 531 9.65 -14.72 17.34
N LYS A 532 9.05 -14.55 18.52
CA LYS A 532 8.71 -15.67 19.41
C LYS A 532 7.74 -16.64 18.73
N GLN A 533 6.73 -16.11 18.04
CA GLN A 533 5.78 -16.93 17.29
C GLN A 533 6.48 -17.72 16.17
N MET A 534 7.40 -17.08 15.45
CA MET A 534 8.15 -17.74 14.38
C MET A 534 9.10 -18.82 14.89
N ASP A 535 9.75 -18.60 16.04
CA ASP A 535 10.59 -19.60 16.69
C ASP A 535 9.77 -20.82 17.11
N LEU A 536 8.60 -20.61 17.72
CA LEU A 536 7.70 -21.69 18.13
C LEU A 536 7.16 -22.49 16.95
N LEU A 537 6.92 -21.82 15.81
CA LEU A 537 6.45 -22.47 14.59
C LEU A 537 7.57 -23.09 13.76
N ASP A 538 8.85 -22.84 14.07
CA ASP A 538 10.00 -23.25 13.23
C ASP A 538 9.74 -22.97 11.73
N THR A 539 9.60 -21.67 11.45
CA THR A 539 9.20 -21.12 10.14
C THR A 539 10.20 -21.37 9.01
N SER A 540 11.45 -21.67 9.38
CA SER A 540 12.49 -22.09 8.44
C SER A 540 12.08 -23.30 7.60
N ARG A 541 11.15 -24.13 8.11
CA ARG A 541 10.62 -25.30 7.40
C ARG A 541 9.78 -24.94 6.18
N ILE A 542 9.32 -23.70 6.01
CA ILE A 542 8.60 -23.21 4.82
C ILE A 542 9.33 -22.04 4.15
N ASP A 543 10.61 -21.86 4.43
CA ASP A 543 11.46 -20.79 3.86
C ASP A 543 10.90 -19.37 4.13
N VAL A 544 10.19 -19.21 5.24
CA VAL A 544 9.70 -17.91 5.70
C VAL A 544 10.58 -17.41 6.85
N TYR A 545 11.07 -16.18 6.71
CA TYR A 545 11.97 -15.55 7.68
C TYR A 545 11.49 -14.14 7.99
N MET A 546 11.95 -13.58 9.12
CA MET A 546 11.72 -12.19 9.47
C MET A 546 13.04 -11.44 9.58
N ASN A 547 13.14 -10.32 8.89
CA ASN A 547 14.36 -9.50 8.90
C ASN A 547 14.44 -8.63 10.16
N GLU A 548 15.54 -7.89 10.32
CA GLU A 548 15.78 -7.01 11.48
C GLU A 548 14.73 -5.89 11.61
N SER A 549 14.06 -5.55 10.50
CA SER A 549 12.99 -4.56 10.44
C SER A 549 11.60 -5.17 10.69
N GLU A 550 11.53 -6.40 11.18
CA GLU A 550 10.30 -7.12 11.54
C GLU A 550 9.37 -7.39 10.34
N HIS A 551 9.92 -7.49 9.13
CA HIS A 551 9.18 -7.86 7.93
C HIS A 551 9.33 -9.35 7.59
N LEU A 552 8.22 -9.98 7.22
CA LEU A 552 8.21 -11.34 6.69
C LEU A 552 8.74 -11.37 5.24
N LEU A 553 9.52 -12.40 4.95
CA LEU A 553 10.02 -12.75 3.64
C LEU A 553 9.65 -14.22 3.34
N PRO A 554 9.01 -14.54 2.21
CA PRO A 554 8.51 -13.63 1.17
C PRO A 554 7.44 -12.64 1.68
N GLU A 555 7.26 -11.51 1.00
CA GLU A 555 6.30 -10.45 1.41
C GLU A 555 4.85 -10.96 1.43
N GLN A 556 4.51 -11.93 0.56
CA GLN A 556 3.19 -12.56 0.52
C GLN A 556 3.04 -13.61 1.64
N SER A 557 3.38 -13.23 2.87
CA SER A 557 3.29 -14.06 4.07
C SER A 557 2.55 -13.35 5.19
N THR A 558 1.89 -14.12 6.06
CA THR A 558 1.28 -13.56 7.27
C THR A 558 1.29 -14.55 8.42
N THR A 559 1.42 -14.03 9.64
CA THR A 559 1.37 -14.79 10.89
C THR A 559 0.15 -14.39 11.69
N ALA A 560 -0.47 -15.35 12.39
CA ALA A 560 -1.52 -15.04 13.35
C ALA A 560 -1.58 -16.08 14.48
N PHE A 561 -2.10 -15.70 15.63
CA PHE A 561 -2.57 -16.63 16.65
C PHE A 561 -4.08 -16.54 16.80
N VAL A 562 -4.71 -17.56 17.35
CA VAL A 562 -6.18 -17.68 17.39
C VAL A 562 -6.68 -17.65 18.83
N ALA A 563 -7.56 -16.70 19.16
CA ALA A 563 -8.37 -16.80 20.36
C ALA A 563 -9.71 -17.46 20.02
N HIS A 564 -9.91 -18.70 20.48
CA HIS A 564 -11.12 -19.49 20.18
C HIS A 564 -12.35 -19.08 21.01
N HIS A 565 -12.16 -18.22 22.01
CA HIS A 565 -13.21 -17.76 22.90
C HIS A 565 -14.36 -17.06 22.11
N PRO A 566 -15.64 -17.36 22.36
CA PRO A 566 -16.76 -16.87 21.54
C PRO A 566 -16.92 -15.35 21.49
N VAL A 567 -16.48 -14.65 22.54
CA VAL A 567 -16.51 -13.17 22.62
C VAL A 567 -15.29 -12.52 21.91
N ALA A 568 -14.27 -13.29 21.52
CA ALA A 568 -13.09 -12.73 20.87
C ALA A 568 -13.43 -12.14 19.50
N LYS A 569 -13.10 -10.85 19.32
CA LYS A 569 -13.23 -10.05 18.09
C LYS A 569 -12.14 -8.99 18.07
N TYR A 570 -11.87 -8.36 16.92
CA TYR A 570 -10.92 -7.24 16.87
C TYR A 570 -11.36 -6.07 17.77
N PHE A 571 -10.39 -5.46 18.46
CA PHE A 571 -10.58 -4.27 19.29
C PHE A 571 -9.30 -3.43 19.33
N ASN A 572 -9.42 -2.16 19.73
CA ASN A 572 -8.29 -1.23 19.90
C ASN A 572 -8.06 -0.97 21.39
N THR A 573 -6.81 -0.86 21.85
CA THR A 573 -6.46 -0.66 23.27
C THR A 573 -6.08 0.75 23.65
#